data_AF-A0A6M7WW20-F1
#
_entry.id   AF-A0A6M7WW20-F1
#
_cell.length_a   1.000
_cell.length_b   1.000
_cell.length_c   1.000
_cell.angle_alpha   90.00
_cell.angle_beta   90.00
_cell.angle_gamma   90.00
#
_symmetry.space_group_name_H-M   'P 1'
#
loop_
_entity.id
_entity.type
_entity.pdbx_description
1 polymer ?
#
loop_
_entity_poly.entity_id
_entity_poly.type
_entity_poly.pdbx_seq_one_letter_code
_entity_poly.pdbx_strand_id
1 'polypeptide(L)'
;MAPLPKGFSLQVLPIEAALSEGRTEDAKTLMVDVLRSGKADAVVQRLAADMLKPPKRPRGRKKALPRYWLEIGEQFGWLRDDGVLYEEALRKLAKKFGCSETHVRKAVTTFQEAKEAHDMENRE
;
A
#
# COMPACT_ATOMS: atom_id res chain seq x y z
N MET A 1 43.28 19.61 -13.42
CA MET A 1 42.00 19.97 -12.78
C MET A 1 42.10 19.63 -11.30
N ALA A 2 41.60 20.50 -10.41
CA ALA A 2 41.56 20.19 -8.98
C ALA A 2 40.62 18.99 -8.72
N PRO A 3 40.93 18.12 -7.75
CA PRO A 3 40.01 17.02 -7.39
C PRO A 3 38.70 17.61 -6.87
N LEU A 4 37.58 17.07 -7.36
CA LEU A 4 36.25 17.47 -6.89
C LEU A 4 36.09 17.16 -5.39
N PRO A 5 35.26 17.93 -4.67
CA PRO A 5 34.96 17.67 -3.26
C PRO A 5 34.45 16.24 -3.06
N LYS A 6 34.87 15.60 -1.96
CA LYS A 6 34.37 14.26 -1.61
C LYS A 6 32.86 14.32 -1.42
N GLY A 7 32.11 13.58 -2.24
CA GLY A 7 30.64 13.55 -2.22
C GLY A 7 29.96 14.33 -3.34
N PHE A 8 30.72 14.99 -4.22
CA PHE A 8 30.17 15.65 -5.41
C PHE A 8 30.40 14.79 -6.65
N SER A 9 29.34 14.47 -7.39
CA SER A 9 29.43 13.74 -8.67
C SER A 9 28.67 14.50 -9.76
N LEU A 10 29.35 14.76 -10.86
CA LEU A 10 28.76 15.39 -12.05
C LEU A 10 27.73 14.46 -12.74
N GLN A 11 27.84 13.14 -12.53
CA GLN A 11 26.90 12.16 -13.07
C GLN A 11 25.54 12.22 -12.36
N VAL A 12 25.49 12.72 -11.12
CA VAL A 12 24.29 12.74 -10.27
C VAL A 12 23.40 13.95 -10.57
N LEU A 13 23.97 15.07 -11.01
CA LEU A 13 23.25 16.31 -11.31
C LEU A 13 22.01 16.13 -12.21
N PRO A 14 22.08 15.44 -13.36
CA PRO A 14 20.90 15.25 -14.21
C PRO A 14 19.84 14.34 -13.56
N ILE A 15 20.25 13.40 -12.71
CA ILE A 15 19.35 12.50 -12.00
C ILE A 15 18.61 13.24 -10.89
N GLU A 16 19.33 14.03 -10.09
CA GLU A 16 18.74 14.86 -9.02
C GLU A 16 17.80 15.92 -9.58
N ALA A 17 18.16 16.55 -10.71
CA ALA A 17 17.28 17.49 -11.39
C ALA A 17 15.96 16.82 -11.81
N ALA A 18 16.03 15.66 -12.47
CA ALA A 18 14.84 14.89 -12.86
C ALA A 18 13.99 14.47 -11.66
N LEU A 19 14.60 14.07 -10.54
CA LEU A 19 13.90 13.78 -9.29
C LEU A 19 13.21 15.01 -8.69
N SER A 20 13.88 16.17 -8.69
CA SER A 20 13.31 17.43 -8.17
C SER A 20 12.12 17.95 -8.98
N GLU A 21 12.11 17.66 -10.28
CA GLU A 21 11.02 17.99 -11.20
C GLU A 21 9.88 16.96 -11.17
N GLY A 22 9.99 15.90 -10.36
CA GLY A 22 8.98 14.84 -10.27
C GLY A 22 9.01 13.86 -11.45
N ARG A 23 9.99 13.95 -12.36
CA ARG A 23 10.18 13.05 -13.50
C ARG A 23 10.92 11.78 -13.07
N THR A 24 10.22 10.96 -12.27
CA THR A 24 10.80 9.77 -11.62
C THR A 24 11.21 8.68 -12.61
N GLU A 25 10.47 8.48 -13.70
CA GLU A 25 10.80 7.48 -14.74
C GLU A 25 12.04 7.89 -15.57
N ASP A 26 12.17 9.19 -15.89
CA ASP A 26 13.37 9.72 -16.55
C ASP A 26 14.60 9.56 -15.64
N ALA A 27 14.45 9.88 -14.35
CA ALA A 27 15.51 9.72 -13.36
C ALA A 27 15.96 8.25 -13.24
N LYS A 28 15.02 7.30 -13.23
CA LYS A 28 15.33 5.86 -13.23
C LYS A 28 16.07 5.43 -14.50
N THR A 29 15.64 5.91 -15.66
CA THR A 29 16.27 5.58 -16.95
C THR A 29 17.72 6.05 -16.97
N LEU A 30 17.95 7.32 -16.62
CA LEU A 30 19.30 7.89 -16.50
C LEU A 30 20.17 7.15 -15.48
N MET A 31 19.58 6.77 -14.34
CA MET A 31 20.26 5.99 -13.31
C MET A 31 20.69 4.61 -13.84
N VAL A 32 19.79 3.90 -14.53
CA VAL A 32 20.06 2.58 -15.10
C VAL A 32 21.17 2.66 -16.15
N ASP A 33 21.16 3.68 -16.99
CA ASP A 33 22.19 3.89 -18.02
C ASP A 33 23.57 4.10 -17.39
N VAL A 34 23.65 4.95 -16.36
CA VAL A 34 24.91 5.18 -15.63
C VAL A 34 25.38 3.92 -14.92
N LEU A 35 24.49 3.14 -14.28
CA LEU A 35 24.85 1.88 -13.63
C LEU A 35 25.33 0.82 -14.64
N ARG A 36 24.66 0.70 -15.79
CA ARG A 36 25.03 -0.24 -16.87
C ARG A 36 26.37 0.10 -17.52
N SER A 37 26.79 1.36 -17.48
CA SER A 37 28.11 1.77 -17.98
C SER A 37 29.29 1.17 -17.20
N GLY A 38 29.05 0.65 -15.97
CA GLY A 38 30.09 0.13 -15.07
C GLY A 38 30.99 1.21 -14.45
N LYS A 39 30.71 2.50 -14.70
CA LYS A 39 31.49 3.66 -14.25
C LYS A 39 30.73 4.56 -13.28
N ALA A 40 29.72 4.01 -12.62
CA ALA A 40 28.90 4.76 -11.68
C ALA A 40 29.71 5.15 -10.45
N ASP A 41 29.74 6.45 -10.14
CA ASP A 41 30.39 6.98 -8.95
C ASP A 41 29.69 6.53 -7.64
N ALA A 42 30.40 6.55 -6.52
CA ALA A 42 29.87 6.14 -5.22
C ALA A 42 28.59 6.89 -4.80
N VAL A 43 28.44 8.14 -5.24
CA VAL A 43 27.23 8.96 -4.98
C VAL A 43 26.03 8.43 -5.79
N VAL A 44 26.24 8.10 -7.07
CA VAL A 44 25.21 7.48 -7.93
C VAL A 44 24.77 6.15 -7.36
N GLN A 45 25.73 5.31 -6.94
CA GLN A 45 25.43 3.99 -6.37
C GLN A 45 24.63 4.10 -5.06
N ARG A 46 24.95 5.08 -4.21
CA ARG A 46 24.17 5.36 -2.99
C ARG A 46 22.75 5.81 -3.31
N LEU A 47 22.59 6.74 -4.26
CA LEU A 47 21.28 7.22 -4.68
C LEU A 47 20.43 6.09 -5.27
N ALA A 48 21.03 5.23 -6.10
CA ALA A 48 20.39 4.03 -6.61
C ALA A 48 19.95 3.08 -5.47
N ALA A 49 20.81 2.86 -4.47
CA ALA A 49 20.48 2.02 -3.33
C ALA A 49 19.31 2.58 -2.50
N ASP A 50 19.24 3.91 -2.34
CA ASP A 50 18.13 4.56 -1.65
C ASP A 50 16.83 4.47 -2.46
N MET A 51 16.89 4.55 -3.79
CA MET A 51 15.72 4.37 -4.67
C MET A 51 15.22 2.92 -4.72
N LEU A 52 16.12 1.94 -4.67
CA LEU A 52 15.77 0.51 -4.66
C LEU A 52 15.37 0.00 -3.28
N LYS A 53 15.57 0.80 -2.23
CA LYS A 53 15.30 0.40 -0.86
C LYS A 53 13.82 0.09 -0.71
N PRO A 54 13.46 -1.15 -0.32
CA PRO A 54 12.06 -1.46 -0.06
C PRO A 54 11.55 -0.57 1.08
N PRO A 55 10.29 -0.11 1.02
CA PRO A 55 9.72 0.70 2.08
C PRO A 55 9.88 -0.03 3.41
N LYS A 56 10.25 0.73 4.45
CA LYS A 56 10.49 0.16 5.78
C LYS A 56 9.22 -0.55 6.23
N ARG A 57 9.27 -1.88 6.35
CA ARG A 57 8.12 -2.67 6.83
C ARG A 57 7.68 -2.12 8.19
N PRO A 58 6.39 -1.82 8.39
CA PRO A 58 5.91 -1.34 9.68
C PRO A 58 6.24 -2.38 10.76
N ARG A 59 6.81 -1.92 11.88
CA ARG A 59 7.09 -2.78 13.03
C ARG A 59 5.80 -2.99 13.81
N GLY A 60 5.43 -4.25 14.07
CA GLY A 60 4.28 -4.60 14.91
C GLY A 60 3.48 -5.80 14.38
N ARG A 61 2.64 -6.38 15.25
CA ARG A 61 1.67 -7.41 14.85
C ARG A 61 0.59 -6.75 14.00
N LYS A 62 0.39 -7.21 12.77
CA LYS A 62 -0.78 -6.81 11.96
C LYS A 62 -2.05 -7.16 12.73
N LYS A 63 -3.00 -6.23 12.83
CA LYS A 63 -4.31 -6.51 13.44
C LYS A 63 -4.94 -7.66 12.67
N ALA A 64 -5.29 -8.74 13.37
CA ALA A 64 -6.01 -9.84 12.76
C ALA A 64 -7.43 -9.36 12.41
N LEU A 65 -7.92 -9.80 11.25
CA LEU A 65 -9.29 -9.51 10.83
C LEU A 65 -10.28 -10.16 11.81
N PRO A 66 -11.48 -9.59 11.99
CA PRO A 66 -12.52 -10.23 12.79
C PRO A 66 -12.82 -11.63 12.26
N ARG A 67 -12.99 -12.59 13.18
CA ARG A 67 -13.41 -13.95 12.83
C ARG A 67 -14.73 -13.92 12.04
N TYR A 68 -14.80 -14.67 10.95
CA TYR A 68 -15.97 -14.75 10.06
C TYR A 68 -16.38 -13.43 9.38
N TRP A 69 -15.46 -12.49 9.19
CA TRP A 69 -15.80 -11.19 8.61
C TRP A 69 -16.43 -11.30 7.21
N LEU A 70 -15.96 -12.25 6.40
CA LEU A 70 -16.45 -12.47 5.04
C LEU A 70 -17.88 -13.01 5.06
N GLU A 71 -18.11 -14.10 5.78
CA GLU A 71 -19.40 -14.79 5.84
C GLU A 71 -20.47 -13.92 6.53
N ILE A 72 -20.07 -13.14 7.53
CA ILE A 72 -20.95 -12.17 8.19
C ILE A 72 -21.32 -11.05 7.20
N GLY A 73 -20.35 -10.52 6.45
CA GLY A 73 -20.57 -9.44 5.50
C GLY A 73 -21.50 -9.83 4.35
N GLU A 74 -21.29 -11.00 3.74
CA GLU A 74 -22.14 -11.53 2.68
C GLU A 74 -23.58 -11.76 3.15
N GLN A 75 -23.75 -12.44 4.28
CA GLN A 75 -25.09 -12.71 4.82
C GLN A 75 -25.79 -11.44 5.30
N PHE A 76 -25.03 -10.46 5.78
CA PHE A 76 -25.57 -9.15 6.08
C PHE A 76 -26.10 -8.46 4.82
N GLY A 77 -25.38 -8.53 3.70
CA GLY A 77 -25.85 -8.07 2.39
C GLY A 77 -27.18 -8.71 2.01
N TRP A 78 -27.27 -10.05 2.05
CA TRP A 78 -28.52 -10.76 1.73
C TRP A 78 -29.69 -10.34 2.61
N LEU A 79 -29.48 -10.20 3.93
CA LEU A 79 -30.53 -9.75 4.83
C LEU A 79 -30.99 -8.32 4.52
N ARG A 80 -30.09 -7.45 4.08
CA ARG A 80 -30.42 -6.08 3.68
C ARG A 80 -31.18 -6.06 2.35
N ASP A 81 -30.81 -6.92 1.40
CA ASP A 81 -31.51 -7.10 0.12
C ASP A 81 -32.93 -7.66 0.33
N ASP A 82 -33.10 -8.54 1.32
CA ASP A 82 -34.40 -9.06 1.77
C ASP A 82 -35.25 -8.03 2.56
N GLY A 83 -34.76 -6.79 2.71
CA GLY A 83 -35.47 -5.70 3.38
C GLY A 83 -35.45 -5.74 4.92
N VAL A 84 -34.61 -6.60 5.53
CA VAL A 84 -34.46 -6.66 6.99
C VAL A 84 -33.79 -5.39 7.50
N LEU A 85 -34.34 -4.83 8.59
CA LEU A 85 -33.78 -3.64 9.23
C LEU A 85 -32.37 -3.92 9.79
N TYR A 86 -31.53 -2.88 9.79
CA TYR A 86 -30.13 -2.96 10.19
C TYR A 86 -29.93 -3.64 11.55
N GLU A 87 -30.65 -3.19 12.58
CA GLU A 87 -30.54 -3.71 13.95
C GLU A 87 -31.03 -5.16 14.06
N GLU A 88 -32.05 -5.54 13.28
CA GLU A 88 -32.55 -6.92 13.26
C GLU A 88 -31.58 -7.85 12.56
N ALA A 89 -30.93 -7.40 11.48
CA ALA A 89 -29.90 -8.16 10.78
C ALA A 89 -28.70 -8.40 11.71
N LEU A 90 -28.26 -7.39 12.46
CA LEU A 90 -27.19 -7.53 13.45
C LEU A 90 -27.54 -8.58 14.52
N ARG A 91 -28.77 -8.52 15.08
CA ARG A 91 -29.23 -9.51 16.08
C ARG A 91 -29.28 -10.92 15.54
N LYS A 92 -29.81 -11.10 14.32
CA LYS A 92 -29.89 -12.41 13.65
C LYS A 92 -28.50 -13.00 13.42
N LEU A 93 -27.56 -12.20 12.95
CA LEU A 93 -26.17 -12.63 12.70
C LEU A 93 -25.42 -12.89 14.01
N ALA A 94 -25.56 -12.04 15.02
CA ALA A 94 -24.95 -12.24 16.34
C ALA A 94 -25.37 -13.59 16.95
N LYS A 95 -26.67 -13.91 16.87
CA LYS A 95 -27.20 -15.20 17.31
C LYS A 95 -26.68 -16.37 16.48
N LYS A 96 -26.62 -16.23 15.15
CA LYS A 96 -26.16 -17.29 14.23
C LYS A 96 -24.68 -17.63 14.40
N PHE A 97 -23.83 -16.63 14.56
CA PHE A 97 -22.38 -16.79 14.65
C PHE A 97 -21.88 -16.92 16.10
N GLY A 98 -22.78 -16.82 17.09
CA GLY A 98 -22.43 -16.93 18.52
C GLY A 98 -21.48 -15.82 18.99
N CYS A 99 -21.61 -14.62 18.43
CA CYS A 99 -20.73 -13.49 18.70
C CYS A 99 -21.52 -12.24 19.13
N SER A 100 -20.84 -11.24 19.68
CA SER A 100 -21.50 -10.00 20.08
C SER A 100 -21.90 -9.15 18.88
N GLU A 101 -22.95 -8.33 19.02
CA GLU A 101 -23.36 -7.39 17.96
C GLU A 101 -22.21 -6.44 17.56
N THR A 102 -21.37 -6.05 18.51
CA THR A 102 -20.17 -5.25 18.25
C THR A 102 -19.17 -5.98 17.36
N HIS A 103 -19.03 -7.30 17.51
CA HIS A 103 -18.19 -8.12 16.63
C HIS A 103 -18.77 -8.17 15.21
N VAL A 104 -20.08 -8.40 15.09
CA VAL A 104 -20.80 -8.39 13.79
C VAL A 104 -20.63 -7.04 13.10
N ARG A 105 -20.80 -5.92 13.82
CA ARG A 105 -20.61 -4.57 13.27
C ARG A 105 -19.20 -4.39 12.72
N LYS A 106 -18.17 -4.78 13.48
CA LYS A 106 -16.77 -4.71 13.03
C LYS A 106 -16.51 -5.59 11.81
N ALA A 107 -17.07 -6.80 11.79
CA ALA A 107 -16.99 -7.71 10.65
C ALA A 107 -17.61 -7.10 9.38
N VAL A 108 -18.82 -6.53 9.49
CA VAL A 108 -19.50 -5.85 8.38
C VAL A 108 -18.69 -4.65 7.87
N THR A 109 -18.18 -3.80 8.77
CA THR A 109 -17.32 -2.66 8.36
C THR A 109 -16.06 -3.15 7.66
N THR A 110 -15.40 -4.18 8.19
CA THR A 110 -14.20 -4.76 7.55
C THR A 110 -14.52 -5.30 6.15
N PHE A 111 -15.70 -5.91 5.98
CA PHE A 111 -16.15 -6.41 4.69
C PHE A 111 -16.41 -5.29 3.68
N GLN A 112 -17.06 -4.21 4.12
CA GLN A 112 -17.33 -3.05 3.27
C GLN A 112 -16.03 -2.36 2.83
N GLU A 113 -15.10 -2.12 3.77
CA GLU A 113 -13.78 -1.56 3.47
C GLU A 113 -13.00 -2.43 2.46
N ALA A 114 -13.03 -3.76 2.63
CA ALA A 114 -12.37 -4.68 1.72
C ALA A 114 -13.02 -4.69 0.32
N LYS A 115 -14.35 -4.61 0.25
CA LYS A 115 -15.10 -4.54 -1.01
C LYS A 115 -14.83 -3.24 -1.75
N GLU A 116 -14.85 -2.11 -1.04
CA GLU A 116 -14.55 -0.79 -1.61
C GLU A 116 -13.11 -0.72 -2.15
N ALA A 117 -12.13 -1.25 -1.40
CA ALA A 117 -10.75 -1.31 -1.85
C ALA A 117 -10.59 -2.12 -3.15
N HIS A 118 -11.26 -3.27 -3.23
CA HIS A 118 -11.27 -4.12 -4.42
C HIS A 118 -11.98 -3.46 -5.62
N ASP A 119 -13.10 -2.77 -5.39
CA ASP A 119 -13.83 -2.08 -6.44
C ASP A 119 -13.05 -0.87 -6.98
N MET A 120 -12.26 -0.20 -6.14
CA MET A 120 -11.35 0.88 -6.55
C MET A 120 -10.17 0.34 -7.38
N GLU A 121 -9.54 -0.76 -6.94
CA GLU A 121 -8.42 -1.38 -7.66
C GLU A 121 -8.82 -1.88 -9.06
N ASN A 122 -10.05 -2.38 -9.23
CA ASN A 122 -10.55 -2.82 -10.54
C ASN A 122 -11.06 -1.69 -11.44
N ARG A 123 -11.13 -0.46 -10.94
CA ARG A 123 -11.62 0.71 -11.70
C ARG A 123 -10.47 1.48 -12.36
N GLU A 124 -9.23 1.25 -11.93
CA GLU A 124 -7.99 1.75 -12.54
C GLU A 124 -7.46 0.82 -13.63
#